data_AF-A0A916SJ27-F1
#
_entry.id   AF-A0A916SJ27-F1
#
_cell.length_a   1.000
_cell.length_b   1.000
_cell.length_c   1.000
_cell.angle_alpha   90.00
_cell.angle_beta   90.00
_cell.angle_gamma   90.00
#
_symmetry.space_group_name_H-M   'P 1'
#
loop_
_entity.id
_entity.type
_entity.pdbx_description
1 polymer ?
#
loop_
_entity_poly.entity_id
_entity_poly.type
_entity_poly.pdbx_seq_one_letter_code
_entity_poly.pdbx_strand_id
1 'polypeptide(L)' 'MTGIPENEVIDRLRALVTYNRKQSDIARECGVSSAFVSEVLKGRKKPSDAILSLIKVERVIIYREVK' A
#
# COMPACT_ATOMS: atom_id res chain seq x y z
N MET A 1 -0.81 -5.45 19.49
CA MET A 1 -1.04 -4.86 18.16
C MET A 1 0.29 -4.94 17.41
N THR A 2 0.46 -5.89 16.50
CA THR A 2 1.70 -6.04 15.73
C THR A 2 1.61 -5.14 14.50
N GLY A 3 2.15 -3.93 14.60
CA GLY A 3 2.31 -3.06 13.45
C GLY A 3 3.43 -3.59 12.55
N ILE A 4 3.22 -3.50 11.23
CA ILE A 4 4.30 -3.74 10.27
C ILE A 4 4.85 -2.40 9.78
N PRO A 5 6.17 -2.29 9.55
CA PRO A 5 6.78 -1.07 9.05
C PRO A 5 6.40 -0.81 7.59
N GLU A 6 6.51 0.45 7.16
CA GLU A 6 6.09 0.89 5.81
C GLU A 6 6.86 0.20 4.67
N ASN A 7 8.15 -0.12 4.88
CA ASN A 7 8.93 -0.88 3.92
C ASN A 7 8.37 -2.28 3.70
N GLU A 8 7.94 -2.98 4.75
CA GLU A 8 7.33 -4.30 4.64
C GLU A 8 5.99 -4.24 3.88
N VAL A 9 5.20 -3.18 4.07
CA VAL A 9 4.00 -2.92 3.27
C VAL A 9 4.35 -2.81 1.78
N ILE A 10 5.36 -2.01 1.44
CA ILE A 10 5.80 -1.83 0.05
C ILE A 10 6.31 -3.14 -0.55
N ASP A 11 7.08 -3.92 0.19
CA ASP A 11 7.62 -5.20 -0.30
C ASP A 11 6.51 -6.23 -0.56
N ARG A 12 5.49 -6.28 0.30
CA ARG A 12 4.29 -7.10 0.07
C ARG A 12 3.53 -6.64 -1.19
N LEU A 13 3.42 -5.33 -1.42
CA LEU A 13 2.80 -4.79 -2.64
C LEU A 13 3.61 -5.11 -3.90
N ARG A 14 4.94 -5.07 -3.84
CA ARG A 14 5.82 -5.48 -4.94
C ARG A 14 5.68 -6.96 -5.24
N ALA A 15 5.62 -7.82 -4.21
CA ALA A 15 5.38 -9.24 -4.39
C ALA A 15 4.04 -9.49 -5.10
N LEU A 16 2.96 -8.80 -4.69
CA LEU A 16 1.65 -8.91 -5.33
C LEU A 16 1.70 -8.60 -6.84
N VAL A 17 2.50 -7.61 -7.27
CA VAL A 17 2.69 -7.27 -8.68
C VAL A 17 3.41 -8.39 -9.44
N THR A 18 4.44 -8.98 -8.85
CA THR A 18 5.24 -10.04 -9.50
C THR A 18 4.44 -11.34 -9.68
N TYR A 19 3.52 -11.67 -8.75
CA TYR A 19 2.70 -12.88 -8.77
C TYR A 19 1.47 -12.81 -9.71
N ASN A 20 1.63 -12.20 -10.90
CA ASN A 20 0.63 -12.17 -11.99
C ASN A 20 -0.41 -11.03 -11.96
N ARG A 21 -0.11 -9.90 -11.29
CA ARG A 21 -0.94 -8.68 -11.36
C ARG A 21 -0.14 -7.49 -11.91
N LYS A 22 -0.57 -6.88 -13.00
CA LYS A 22 0.11 -5.67 -13.48
C LYS A 22 -0.27 -4.49 -12.59
N GLN A 23 0.61 -3.48 -12.54
CA GLN A 23 0.30 -2.23 -11.84
C GLN A 23 -0.99 -1.57 -12.37
N SER A 24 -1.30 -1.75 -13.67
CA SER A 24 -2.54 -1.28 -14.29
C SER A 24 -3.79 -2.00 -13.77
N ASP A 25 -3.69 -3.29 -13.45
CA ASP A 25 -4.81 -4.07 -12.90
C ASP A 25 -5.12 -3.60 -11.48
N ILE A 26 -4.07 -3.42 -10.67
CA ILE A 26 -4.17 -2.86 -9.32
C ILE A 26 -4.77 -1.45 -9.37
N ALA A 27 -4.30 -0.61 -10.28
CA ALA A 27 -4.80 0.76 -10.44
C ALA A 27 -6.31 0.78 -10.73
N ARG A 28 -6.75 -0.06 -11.67
CA ARG A 28 -8.18 -0.20 -12.04
C ARG A 28 -9.01 -0.72 -10.87
N GLU A 29 -8.56 -1.75 -10.17
CA GLU A 29 -9.29 -2.37 -9.04
C GLU A 29 -9.41 -1.42 -7.84
N CYS A 30 -8.36 -0.64 -7.57
CA CYS A 30 -8.34 0.31 -6.45
C CYS A 30 -8.87 1.70 -6.82
N GLY A 31 -9.28 1.95 -8.07
CA GLY A 31 -9.78 3.26 -8.51
C GLY A 31 -8.72 4.37 -8.46
N VAL A 32 -7.46 4.05 -8.70
CA VAL A 32 -6.33 5.00 -8.69
C VAL A 32 -5.61 5.02 -10.04
N SER A 33 -4.72 5.99 -10.27
CA SER A 33 -3.90 6.00 -11.49
C SER A 33 -2.74 5.00 -11.42
N SER A 34 -2.32 4.48 -12.57
CA SER A 34 -1.13 3.63 -12.68
C SER A 34 0.14 4.36 -12.21
N ALA A 35 0.23 5.67 -12.48
CA ALA A 35 1.29 6.53 -11.98
C ALA A 35 1.31 6.56 -10.44
N PHE A 36 0.14 6.63 -9.79
CA PHE A 36 0.06 6.56 -8.33
C PHE A 36 0.57 5.23 -7.79
N VAL A 37 0.17 4.10 -8.40
CA VAL A 37 0.68 2.77 -8.02
C VAL A 37 2.21 2.70 -8.16
N SER A 38 2.77 3.21 -9.26
CA SER A 38 4.23 3.29 -9.44
C SER A 38 4.92 4.10 -8.34
N GLU A 39 4.39 5.28 -7.98
CA GLU A 39 4.97 6.12 -6.93
C GLU A 39 4.89 5.47 -5.54
N VAL A 40 3.82 4.71 -5.27
CA VAL A 40 3.67 3.89 -4.05
C VAL A 40 4.73 2.79 -4.01
N LEU A 41 4.91 2.05 -5.11
CA LEU A 41 5.91 0.96 -5.18
C LEU A 41 7.35 1.46 -5.10
N LYS A 42 7.60 2.73 -5.44
CA LYS A 42 8.90 3.41 -5.23
C LYS A 42 9.07 3.98 -3.83
N GLY A 43 8.04 3.91 -2.97
CA GLY A 43 8.05 4.51 -1.62
C GLY A 43 7.98 6.03 -1.60
N ARG A 44 7.57 6.67 -2.71
CA ARG A 44 7.43 8.13 -2.82
C ARG A 44 6.07 8.63 -2.35
N LYS A 45 5.05 7.77 -2.38
CA LYS A 45 3.71 8.04 -1.87
C LYS A 45 3.23 6.92 -0.96
N LYS A 46 2.42 7.28 0.03
CA LYS A 46 1.73 6.31 0.87
C LYS A 46 0.62 5.61 0.08
N PRO A 47 0.44 4.30 0.24
CA PRO A 47 -0.67 3.57 -0.38
C PRO A 47 -2.02 4.09 0.12
N SER A 48 -3.07 3.99 -0.71
CA SER A 48 -4.45 4.21 -0.26
C SER A 48 -4.97 2.99 0.51
N ASP A 49 -6.06 3.15 1.25
CA ASP A 49 -6.67 2.05 2.00
C ASP A 49 -7.15 0.92 1.07
N ALA A 50 -7.61 1.26 -0.14
CA ALA A 50 -7.94 0.29 -1.18
C ALA A 50 -6.73 -0.57 -1.61
N ILE A 51 -5.53 0.03 -1.72
CA ILE A 51 -4.30 -0.70 -2.03
C ILE A 51 -3.88 -1.56 -0.83
N LEU A 52 -3.97 -1.04 0.40
CA LEU A 52 -3.63 -1.78 1.62
C LEU A 52 -4.52 -3.02 1.82
N SER A 53 -5.80 -2.90 1.45
CA SER A 53 -6.76 -4.01 1.51
C SER A 53 -6.34 -5.21 0.66
N LEU A 54 -5.64 -5.00 -0.46
CA LEU A 54 -5.14 -6.08 -1.32
C LEU A 54 -4.15 -7.01 -0.61
N ILE A 55 -3.42 -6.50 0.39
CA ILE A 55 -2.46 -7.26 1.19
C ILE A 55 -2.98 -7.55 2.61
N LYS A 56 -4.29 -7.33 2.85
CA LYS A 56 -4.96 -7.55 4.14
C LYS A 56 -4.33 -6.74 5.28
N VAL A 57 -3.96 -5.49 5.00
CA VAL A 57 -3.41 -4.55 5.97
C VAL A 57 -4.33 -3.34 6.07
N GLU A 58 -4.41 -2.75 7.25
CA GLU A 58 -5.12 -1.50 7.49
C GLU A 58 -4.20 -0.47 8.13
N ARG A 59 -4.39 0.80 7.80
CA ARG A 59 -3.66 1.90 8.44
C ARG A 59 -4.35 2.27 9.74
N VAL A 60 -3.59 2.29 10.83
CA VAL A 60 -4.05 2.79 12.12
C VAL A 60 -3.28 4.06 12.47
N ILE A 61 -4.00 5.13 12.81
CA ILE A 61 -3.43 6.37 13.35
C ILE A 61 -3.68 6.39 14.85
N ILE A 62 -2.61 6.39 15.65
CA ILE A 62 -2.70 6.45 17.11
C ILE A 62 -2.32 7.87 17.54
N TYR A 63 -3.26 8.58 18.15
CA TYR A 63 -2.99 9.86 18.81
C TYR A 63 -2.53 9.59 20.24
N ARG A 64 -1.44 10.23 20.65
CA ARG A 64 -0.98 10.22 22.04
C ARG A 64 -1.02 11.65 22.58
N GLU A 65 -1.63 11.81 23.74
CA GLU A 65 -1.60 13.07 24.48
C GLU A 65 -0.18 13.30 25.04
N VAL A 66 0.36 14.48 24.78
CA VAL A 66 1.64 14.93 25.34
C VAL A 66 1.29 15.94 26.43
N LYS A 67 1.59 15.57 27.69
CA LYS A 67 1.47 16.47 28.85
C LYS A 67 2.69 17.36 28.98
#